data_AF-A0A9P8ARG2-F1
#
_entry.id   AF-A0A9P8ARG2-F1
#
_cell.length_a   1.000
_cell.length_b   1.000
_cell.length_c   1.000
_cell.angle_alpha   90.00
_cell.angle_beta   90.00
_cell.angle_gamma   90.00
#
_symmetry.space_group_name_H-M   'P 1'
#
loop_
_entity.id
_entity.type
_entity.pdbx_description
1 polymer ?
#
loop_
_entity_poly.entity_id
_entity_poly.type
_entity_poly.pdbx_seq_one_letter_code
_entity_poly.pdbx_strand_id
1 'polypeptide(L)'
;MQQRYQRMSELSPVAIFETEDVDHGLITYANERFFTLTCLPRKCIIGRLAPELQEAATRACLDAPIINGEPILFDAVFENGKDAFVEVIALSVGRLFASFLCNLQASSVTL
;
A
#
# COMPACT_ATOMS: atom_id res chain seq x y z
N MET A 1 -4.00 -22.47 -5.97
CA MET A 1 -3.55 -21.17 -6.51
C MET A 1 -2.90 -20.26 -5.47
N GLN A 2 -3.43 -20.22 -4.23
CA GLN A 2 -2.99 -19.30 -3.16
C GLN A 2 -1.46 -19.32 -2.86
N GLN A 3 -0.82 -20.49 -2.85
CA GLN A 3 0.63 -20.60 -2.60
C GLN A 3 1.52 -19.99 -3.69
N ARG A 4 1.04 -19.92 -4.94
CA ARG A 4 1.79 -19.30 -6.04
C ARG A 4 1.73 -17.78 -5.92
N TYR A 5 0.56 -17.25 -5.56
CA TYR A 5 0.36 -15.82 -5.31
C TYR A 5 1.24 -15.33 -4.17
N GLN A 6 1.21 -16.01 -3.01
CA GLN A 6 2.06 -15.67 -1.87
C GLN A 6 3.54 -15.65 -2.21
N ARG A 7 4.05 -16.67 -2.92
CA ARG A 7 5.45 -16.67 -3.35
C ARG A 7 5.79 -15.52 -4.29
N MET A 8 4.90 -15.20 -5.22
CA MET A 8 5.11 -14.09 -6.14
C MET A 8 5.13 -12.74 -5.41
N SER A 9 4.22 -12.53 -4.46
CA SER A 9 4.14 -11.28 -3.69
C SER A 9 5.28 -11.12 -2.68
N GLU A 10 5.77 -12.21 -2.08
CA GLU A 10 6.95 -12.19 -1.19
C GLU A 10 8.24 -11.86 -1.94
N LEU A 11 8.40 -12.37 -3.16
CA LEU A 11 9.57 -12.09 -4.00
C LEU A 11 9.47 -10.75 -4.75
N SER A 12 8.26 -10.20 -4.86
CA SER A 12 7.94 -9.01 -5.64
C SER A 12 8.78 -7.79 -5.23
N PRO A 13 9.47 -7.10 -6.16
CA PRO A 13 10.34 -5.95 -5.88
C PRO A 13 9.65 -4.76 -5.21
N VAL A 14 8.31 -4.73 -5.24
CA VAL A 14 7.48 -3.68 -4.68
C VAL A 14 6.90 -4.08 -3.32
N ALA A 15 6.65 -3.10 -2.48
CA ALA A 15 5.87 -3.28 -1.26
C ALA A 15 4.38 -3.41 -1.62
N ILE A 16 3.67 -4.35 -1.01
CA ILE A 16 2.27 -4.66 -1.34
C ILE A 16 1.48 -4.85 -0.04
N PHE A 17 0.25 -4.36 0.02
CA PHE A 17 -0.74 -4.75 1.03
C PHE A 17 -2.15 -4.93 0.45
N GLU A 18 -2.99 -5.69 1.15
CA GLU A 18 -4.42 -5.86 0.90
C GLU A 18 -5.25 -5.68 2.18
N THR A 19 -6.48 -5.20 2.03
CA THR A 19 -7.50 -5.18 3.09
C THR A 19 -8.66 -6.12 2.81
N GLU A 20 -9.52 -6.34 3.80
CA GLU A 20 -10.75 -7.13 3.70
C GLU A 20 -12.00 -6.31 4.07
N ASP A 21 -13.17 -6.69 3.54
CA ASP A 21 -14.43 -5.92 3.63
C ASP A 21 -14.96 -5.76 5.06
N VAL A 22 -14.58 -6.65 6.00
CA VAL A 22 -15.28 -6.79 7.30
C VAL A 22 -14.80 -5.78 8.35
N ASP A 23 -13.53 -5.36 8.28
CA ASP A 23 -12.95 -4.38 9.20
C ASP A 23 -12.33 -3.25 8.39
N HIS A 24 -13.06 -2.12 8.31
CA HIS A 24 -12.73 -0.90 7.58
C HIS A 24 -11.23 -0.52 7.69
N GLY A 25 -10.42 -0.99 6.73
CA GLY A 25 -9.00 -0.66 6.64
C GLY A 25 -8.05 -1.55 7.47
N LEU A 26 -8.46 -2.72 7.95
CA LEU A 26 -7.51 -3.70 8.48
C LEU A 26 -6.69 -4.31 7.34
N ILE A 27 -5.36 -4.28 7.49
CA ILE A 27 -4.46 -4.95 6.54
C ILE A 27 -4.48 -6.45 6.84
N THR A 28 -5.04 -7.23 5.93
CA THR A 28 -5.15 -8.69 6.04
C THR A 28 -3.97 -9.41 5.39
N TYR A 29 -3.31 -8.76 4.45
CA TYR A 29 -2.09 -9.24 3.83
C TYR A 29 -1.12 -8.09 3.57
N ALA A 30 0.17 -8.32 3.82
CA ALA A 30 1.25 -7.46 3.34
C ALA A 30 2.55 -8.26 3.22
N ASN A 31 3.40 -7.91 2.25
CA ASN A 31 4.71 -8.54 2.09
C ASN A 31 5.78 -7.89 3.00
N GLU A 32 6.94 -8.54 3.16
CA GLU A 32 8.04 -8.03 4.01
C GLU A 32 8.55 -6.65 3.57
N ARG A 33 8.49 -6.36 2.28
CA ARG A 33 8.88 -5.05 1.75
C ARG A 33 7.99 -3.94 2.28
N PHE A 34 6.68 -4.17 2.44
CA PHE A 34 5.76 -3.19 3.02
C PHE A 34 6.15 -2.82 4.44
N PHE A 35 6.45 -3.81 5.29
CA PHE A 35 6.89 -3.55 6.66
C PHE A 35 8.27 -2.86 6.72
N THR A 36 9.17 -3.22 5.80
CA THR A 36 10.48 -2.58 5.69
C THR A 36 10.39 -1.12 5.24
N LEU A 37 9.44 -0.81 4.34
CA LEU A 37 9.19 0.53 3.83
C LEU A 37 8.49 1.40 4.88
N THR A 38 7.42 0.91 5.49
CA THR A 38 6.57 1.70 6.39
C THR A 38 7.06 1.71 7.83
N CYS A 39 7.95 0.78 8.22
CA CYS A 39 8.33 0.53 9.61
C CYS A 39 7.16 0.19 10.55
N LEU A 40 6.01 -0.22 9.99
CA LEU A 40 4.85 -0.60 10.78
C LEU A 40 4.95 -2.01 11.37
N PRO A 41 4.26 -2.27 12.50
CA PRO A 41 4.13 -3.62 13.02
C PRO A 41 3.28 -4.50 12.09
N ARG A 42 3.53 -5.82 12.12
CA ARG A 42 2.82 -6.82 11.29
C ARG A 42 1.30 -6.84 11.43
N LYS A 43 0.78 -6.35 12.55
CA LYS A 43 -0.65 -6.07 12.75
C LYS A 43 -0.84 -4.56 12.75
N CYS A 44 -1.32 -4.02 11.63
CA CYS A 44 -1.61 -2.60 11.48
C CYS A 44 -2.90 -2.38 10.68
N ILE A 45 -3.48 -1.21 10.90
CA ILE A 45 -4.66 -0.71 10.19
C ILE A 45 -4.22 0.49 9.33
N ILE A 46 -4.92 0.74 8.24
CA ILE A 46 -4.68 1.89 7.35
C ILE A 46 -4.68 3.21 8.13
N GLY A 47 -5.49 3.33 9.18
CA GLY A 47 -5.53 4.52 10.06
C GLY A 47 -4.22 4.82 10.81
N ARG A 48 -3.20 3.97 10.71
CA ARG A 48 -1.84 4.21 11.24
C ARG A 48 -0.82 4.56 10.15
N LEU A 49 -1.24 4.61 8.89
CA LEU A 49 -0.41 5.04 7.77
C LEU A 49 -0.43 6.57 7.62
N ALA A 50 0.48 7.08 6.80
CA ALA A 50 0.59 8.50 6.46
C ALA A 50 -0.78 9.09 6.05
N PRO A 51 -1.11 10.33 6.44
CA PRO A 51 -2.41 10.96 6.17
C PRO A 51 -2.83 10.89 4.69
N GLU A 52 -1.89 11.02 3.77
CA GLU A 52 -2.08 10.95 2.33
C GLU A 52 -2.61 9.59 1.90
N LEU A 53 -2.15 8.51 2.53
CA LEU A 53 -2.62 7.15 2.28
C LEU A 53 -4.00 6.90 2.90
N GLN A 54 -4.34 7.56 4.02
CA GLN A 54 -5.69 7.49 4.57
C GLN A 54 -6.70 8.22 3.68
N GLU A 55 -6.33 9.39 3.17
CA GLU A 55 -7.13 10.15 2.22
C GLU A 55 -7.30 9.37 0.91
N ALA A 56 -6.22 8.81 0.36
CA ALA A 56 -6.28 7.99 -0.86
C ALA A 56 -7.10 6.72 -0.66
N ALA A 57 -6.97 6.02 0.47
CA ALA A 57 -7.79 4.86 0.80
C ALA A 57 -9.28 5.24 0.95
N THR A 58 -9.56 6.39 1.54
CA THR A 58 -10.92 6.92 1.68
C THR A 58 -11.51 7.25 0.32
N ARG A 59 -10.77 7.96 -0.54
CA ARG A 59 -11.15 8.25 -1.92
C ARG A 59 -11.31 6.97 -2.74
N ALA A 60 -10.43 5.98 -2.58
CA ALA A 60 -10.55 4.68 -3.24
C ALA A 60 -11.81 3.92 -2.80
N CYS A 61 -12.18 4.00 -1.53
CA CYS A 61 -13.37 3.32 -1.00
C CYS A 61 -14.68 4.05 -1.30
N LEU A 62 -14.69 5.40 -1.28
CA LEU A 62 -15.89 6.22 -1.38
C LEU A 62 -16.13 6.82 -2.78
N ASP A 63 -15.05 7.24 -3.46
CA ASP A 63 -15.13 8.07 -4.67
C ASP A 63 -14.68 7.33 -5.93
N ALA A 64 -13.78 6.35 -5.82
CA ALA A 64 -13.46 5.51 -6.96
C ALA A 64 -14.72 4.70 -7.26
N PRO A 65 -15.35 4.85 -8.44
CA PRO A 65 -16.41 3.95 -8.81
C PRO A 65 -15.80 2.56 -8.78
N ILE A 66 -16.24 1.73 -7.82
CA ILE A 66 -15.91 0.30 -7.61
C ILE A 66 -15.98 -0.52 -8.92
N ILE A 67 -16.54 0.09 -9.97
CA ILE A 67 -16.95 -0.48 -11.26
C ILE A 67 -15.88 -0.31 -12.36
N ASN A 68 -14.92 0.63 -12.27
CA ASN A 68 -13.94 0.85 -13.35
C ASN A 68 -12.54 0.28 -13.10
N GLY A 69 -12.18 -0.02 -11.83
CA GLY A 69 -10.86 -0.56 -11.49
C GLY A 69 -9.69 0.41 -11.74
N GLU A 70 -9.95 1.71 -11.82
CA GLU A 70 -8.88 2.71 -12.02
C GLU A 70 -8.07 2.92 -10.73
N PRO A 71 -6.74 2.87 -10.79
CA PRO A 71 -5.88 3.13 -9.65
C PRO A 71 -5.88 4.62 -9.26
N ILE A 72 -5.82 4.88 -7.96
CA ILE A 72 -5.41 6.17 -7.41
C ILE A 72 -3.89 6.15 -7.24
N LEU A 73 -3.22 7.15 -7.79
CA LEU A 73 -1.76 7.26 -7.82
C LEU A 73 -1.29 8.53 -7.12
N PHE A 74 -0.29 8.44 -6.26
CA PHE A 74 0.28 9.59 -5.53
C PHE A 74 1.64 9.26 -4.93
N ASP A 75 2.43 10.28 -4.61
CA ASP A 75 3.66 10.13 -3.81
C ASP A 75 3.34 10.23 -2.31
N ALA A 76 3.94 9.36 -1.50
CA ALA A 76 3.82 9.37 -0.05
C ALA A 76 5.18 9.40 0.63
N VAL A 77 5.29 10.14 1.73
CA VAL A 77 6.45 10.13 2.62
C VAL A 77 6.03 9.50 3.95
N PHE A 78 6.71 8.43 4.36
CA PHE A 78 6.42 7.74 5.62
C PHE A 78 7.11 8.42 6.80
N GLU A 79 6.70 8.08 8.02
CA GLU A 79 7.26 8.63 9.26
C GLU A 79 8.78 8.42 9.39
N ASN A 80 9.32 7.39 8.74
CA ASN A 80 10.76 7.10 8.71
C ASN A 80 11.53 7.91 7.64
N GLY A 81 10.86 8.84 6.95
CA GLY A 81 11.43 9.71 5.92
C GLY A 81 11.61 9.06 4.55
N LYS A 82 11.20 7.79 4.36
CA LYS A 82 11.22 7.16 3.04
C LYS A 82 10.07 7.66 2.18
N ASP A 83 10.36 7.89 0.91
CA ASP A 83 9.38 8.22 -0.11
C ASP A 83 9.05 7.02 -1.00
N ALA A 84 7.78 6.91 -1.38
CA ALA A 84 7.33 5.93 -2.34
C ALA A 84 6.25 6.50 -3.24
N PHE A 85 6.29 6.07 -4.50
CA PHE A 85 5.14 6.18 -5.38
C PHE A 85 4.14 5.08 -5.01
N VAL A 86 2.92 5.48 -4.72
CA VAL A 86 1.85 4.62 -4.21
C VAL A 86 0.74 4.50 -5.24
N GLU A 87 0.32 3.26 -5.46
CA GLU A 87 -0.86 2.91 -6.25
C GLU A 87 -1.86 2.22 -5.34
N VAL A 88 -3.12 2.69 -5.35
CA VAL A 88 -4.22 2.09 -4.57
C VAL A 88 -5.37 1.78 -5.52
N ILE A 89 -5.83 0.54 -5.50
CA ILE A 89 -6.93 0.03 -6.32
C ILE A 89 -8.02 -0.52 -5.40
N ALA A 90 -9.26 -0.09 -5.62
CA ALA A 90 -10.41 -0.70 -4.96
C ALA A 90 -10.77 -2.02 -5.67
N LEU A 91 -10.75 -3.12 -4.92
CA LEU A 91 -11.15 -4.45 -5.41
C LEU A 91 -12.66 -4.69 -5.21
N SER A 92 -13.21 -4.23 -4.09
CA SER A 92 -14.63 -4.24 -3.74
C SER A 92 -14.90 -3.20 -2.64
N VAL A 93 -16.14 -3.11 -2.17
CA VAL A 93 -16.57 -2.18 -1.11
C VAL A 93 -15.84 -2.46 0.21
N GLY A 94 -14.73 -1.76 0.47
CA GLY A 94 -13.91 -1.94 1.68
C GLY A 94 -12.67 -2.81 1.48
N ARG A 95 -12.47 -3.39 0.30
CA ARG A 95 -11.24 -4.09 -0.09
C ARG A 95 -10.38 -3.24 -0.99
N LEU A 96 -9.17 -3.01 -0.53
CA LEU A 96 -8.13 -2.30 -1.26
C LEU A 96 -6.97 -3.25 -1.54
N PHE A 97 -6.37 -3.06 -2.69
CA PHE A 97 -5.02 -3.50 -3.00
C PHE A 97 -4.15 -2.27 -3.15
N ALA A 98 -2.95 -2.27 -2.60
CA ALA A 98 -2.01 -1.20 -2.84
C ALA A 98 -0.61 -1.72 -3.10
N SER A 99 0.09 -1.02 -4.00
CA SER A 99 1.49 -1.26 -4.32
C SER A 99 2.32 0.01 -4.09
N PHE A 100 3.58 -0.19 -3.69
CA PHE A 100 4.50 0.86 -3.31
C PHE A 100 5.83 0.63 -4.00
N LEU A 101 6.21 1.57 -4.84
CA LEU A 101 7.53 1.63 -5.43
C LEU A 101 8.35 2.63 -4.62
N CYS A 102 9.33 2.15 -3.85
CA CYS A 102 10.28 3.06 -3.21
C CYS A 102 10.95 3.90 -4.29
N ASN A 103 10.86 5.22 -4.15
CA ASN A 103 11.74 6.07 -4.91
C ASN A 103 13.13 5.89 -4.32
N LEU A 104 14.01 5.23 -5.07
CA LEU A 104 15.44 5.38 -4.83
C LEU A 104 15.77 6.83 -5.19
N GLN A 105 15.58 7.75 -4.26
CA GLN A 105 16.39 8.95 -4.30
C GLN A 105 17.82 8.46 -4.22
N ALA A 106 18.51 8.48 -5.36
CA ALA A 106 19.93 8.29 -5.45
C ALA A 106 20.53 9.21 -4.39
N SER A 107 21.04 8.63 -3.31
CA SER A 107 21.75 9.38 -2.30
C SER A 107 22.78 10.19 -3.06
N SER A 108 22.66 11.51 -3.04
CA SER A 108 23.67 12.39 -3.61
C SER A 108 24.96 12.06 -2.88
N VAL A 109 25.82 11.30 -3.57
CA VAL A 109 27.19 11.11 -3.17
C VAL A 109 27.85 12.46 -3.40
N THR A 110 27.89 13.28 -2.37
CA THR A 110 28.75 14.45 -2.33
C THR A 110 30.18 13.93 -2.20
N LEU A 111 30.89 13.83 -3.33
CA LEU A 111 32.35 13.76 -3.38
C LEU A 111 32.94 15.16 -3.18
#